data_AF-A0A7X7K059-F1
#
_entry.id   AF-A0A7X7K059-F1
#
_cell.length_a   1.000
_cell.length_b   1.000
_cell.length_c   1.000
_cell.angle_alpha   90.00
_cell.angle_beta   90.00
_cell.angle_gamma   90.00
#
_symmetry.space_group_name_H-M   'P 1'
#
loop_
_entity.id
_entity.type
_entity.pdbx_description
1 polymer ?
#
loop_
_entity_poly.entity_id
_entity_poly.type
_entity_poly.pdbx_seq_one_letter_code
_entity_poly.pdbx_strand_id
1 'polypeptide(L)'
;MDISVDLPFAELERRRTRIAAAYRLEHVEPVPVLPDFLPRYWLNVLGVRHGEYFHSAQLMLETQLRARRWLLETIVSDESSLSVYPDLCHHDEAWALGCEVNWDDDLQPWIVSHPVQDERDLERLR
;
A
#
# COMPACT_ATOMS: atom_id res chain seq x y z
N MET A 1 -4.42 20.41 -0.83
CA MET A 1 -3.70 19.94 0.38
C MET A 1 -2.22 20.16 0.15
N ASP A 2 -1.52 20.71 1.13
CA ASP A 2 -0.05 20.83 1.10
C ASP A 2 0.54 19.78 2.05
N ILE A 3 1.61 19.10 1.63
CA ILE A 3 2.28 18.08 2.45
C ILE A 3 3.75 18.45 2.57
N SER A 4 4.16 18.66 3.81
CA SER A 4 5.56 18.82 4.19
C SER A 4 5.98 17.61 5.02
N VAL A 5 7.19 17.12 4.78
CA VAL A 5 7.80 16.01 5.54
C VAL A 5 8.99 16.58 6.31
N ASP A 6 8.99 16.42 7.63
CA ASP A 6 10.09 16.83 8.51
C ASP A 6 11.23 15.79 8.49
N LEU A 7 11.89 15.68 7.34
CA LEU A 7 13.03 14.79 7.13
C LEU A 7 14.05 15.46 6.21
N PRO A 8 15.32 15.61 6.64
CA PRO A 8 16.35 16.21 5.79
C PRO A 8 16.53 15.44 4.48
N PHE A 9 16.68 16.16 3.36
CA PHE A 9 16.90 15.50 2.06
C PHE A 9 18.14 14.60 2.05
N ALA A 10 19.20 14.99 2.76
CA ALA A 10 20.41 14.18 2.91
C ALA A 10 20.15 12.84 3.63
N GLU A 11 19.20 12.80 4.55
CA GLU A 11 18.77 11.57 5.23
C GLU A 11 18.05 10.63 4.25
N LEU A 12 17.12 11.16 3.45
CA LEU A 12 16.43 10.41 2.39
C LEU A 12 17.43 9.81 1.39
N GLU A 13 18.41 10.59 0.95
CA GLU A 13 19.44 10.13 0.02
C GLU A 13 20.33 9.04 0.61
N ARG A 14 20.67 9.14 1.91
CA ARG A 14 21.41 8.08 2.62
C ARG A 14 20.62 6.78 2.62
N ARG A 15 19.33 6.83 2.99
CA ARG A 15 18.43 5.66 3.00
C ARG A 15 18.32 5.03 1.61
N ARG A 16 18.07 5.85 0.58
CA ARG A 16 18.00 5.42 -0.83
C ARG A 16 19.27 4.69 -1.28
N THR A 17 20.43 5.22 -0.92
CA THR A 17 21.73 4.61 -1.26
C THR A 17 21.91 3.26 -0.57
N ARG A 18 21.56 3.16 0.72
CA ARG A 18 21.62 1.91 1.49
C ARG A 18 20.71 0.83 0.91
N ILE A 19 19.47 1.18 0.57
CA ILE A 19 18.52 0.28 -0.11
C ILE A 19 19.11 -0.21 -1.44
N ALA A 20 19.60 0.70 -2.27
CA ALA A 20 20.15 0.36 -3.58
C ALA A 20 21.38 -0.56 -3.48
N ALA A 21 22.25 -0.34 -2.48
CA ALA A 21 23.37 -1.23 -2.19
C ALA A 21 22.90 -2.64 -1.80
N ALA A 22 21.91 -2.75 -0.90
CA ALA A 22 21.33 -4.04 -0.52
C ALA A 22 20.70 -4.78 -1.71
N TYR A 23 19.98 -4.09 -2.60
CA TYR A 23 19.43 -4.69 -3.83
C TYR A 23 20.52 -5.15 -4.81
N ARG A 24 21.72 -4.57 -4.77
CA ARG A 24 22.90 -5.03 -5.52
C ARG A 24 23.69 -6.13 -4.79
N LEU A 25 23.18 -6.63 -3.67
CA LEU A 25 23.82 -7.65 -2.83
C LEU A 25 25.17 -7.20 -2.25
N GLU A 26 25.36 -5.88 -2.09
CA GLU A 26 26.53 -5.32 -1.40
C GLU A 26 26.40 -5.48 0.11
N HIS A 27 27.53 -5.51 0.82
CA HIS A 27 27.51 -5.57 2.28
C HIS A 27 27.08 -4.21 2.86
N VAL A 28 26.00 -4.20 3.63
CA VAL A 28 25.46 -3.01 4.31
C VAL A 28 25.22 -3.35 5.78
N GLU A 29 25.86 -2.61 6.68
CA GLU A 29 25.71 -2.77 8.12
C GLU A 29 25.29 -1.44 8.79
N PRO A 30 24.23 -1.40 9.61
CA PRO A 30 23.25 -2.49 9.80
C PRO A 30 22.42 -2.73 8.53
N VAL A 31 21.80 -3.92 8.45
CA VAL A 31 20.91 -4.31 7.34
C VAL A 31 19.80 -3.27 7.17
N PRO A 32 19.54 -2.78 5.94
CA PRO A 32 18.45 -1.84 5.71
C PRO A 32 17.08 -2.44 6.02
N VAL A 33 16.17 -1.65 6.58
CA VAL A 33 14.82 -2.10 6.96
C VAL A 33 13.76 -1.31 6.21
N LEU A 34 12.89 -2.00 5.47
CA LEU A 34 11.74 -1.43 4.79
C LEU A 34 10.45 -1.95 5.44
N PRO A 35 9.64 -1.09 6.10
CA PRO A 35 8.37 -1.50 6.64
C PRO A 35 7.34 -1.71 5.53
N ASP A 36 6.73 -2.89 5.49
CA ASP A 36 5.59 -3.19 4.63
C ASP A 36 4.31 -3.18 5.47
N PHE A 37 3.66 -2.02 5.55
CA PHE A 37 2.42 -1.85 6.27
C PHE A 37 1.23 -1.81 5.32
N LEU A 38 0.37 -2.81 5.43
CA LEU A 38 -0.95 -2.81 4.80
C LEU A 38 -1.80 -1.61 5.25
N PRO A 39 -2.74 -1.13 4.41
CA PRO A 39 -3.59 0.02 4.67
C PRO A 39 -4.19 0.08 6.07
N ARG A 40 -4.73 -1.04 6.53
CA ARG A 40 -5.32 -1.20 7.87
C ARG A 40 -4.49 -0.63 9.03
N TYR A 41 -3.16 -0.66 8.96
CA TYR A 41 -2.33 -0.14 10.06
C TYR A 41 -2.31 1.39 10.09
N TRP A 42 -2.02 2.03 8.96
CA TRP A 42 -1.92 3.49 8.90
C TRP A 42 -3.28 4.16 8.75
N LEU A 43 -4.30 3.50 8.21
CA LEU A 43 -5.68 4.01 8.17
C LEU A 43 -6.21 4.31 9.57
N ASN A 44 -5.99 3.37 10.51
CA ASN A 44 -6.36 3.55 11.91
C ASN A 44 -5.61 4.73 12.57
N VAL A 45 -4.31 4.88 12.29
CA VAL A 45 -3.51 6.02 12.79
C VAL A 45 -4.02 7.35 12.23
N LEU A 46 -4.49 7.36 10.99
CA LEU A 46 -4.96 8.56 10.29
C LEU A 46 -6.45 8.86 10.49
N GLY A 47 -7.18 8.00 11.21
CA GLY A 47 -8.61 8.16 11.46
C GLY A 47 -9.48 8.02 10.22
N VAL A 48 -9.04 7.24 9.23
CA VAL A 48 -9.80 6.96 8.00
C VAL A 48 -10.38 5.55 8.07
N ARG A 49 -11.67 5.42 7.78
CA ARG A 49 -12.33 4.10 7.77
C ARG A 49 -11.90 3.29 6.55
N HIS A 50 -11.75 1.98 6.76
CA HIS A 50 -11.26 1.08 5.72
C HIS A 50 -12.21 1.04 4.52
N GLY A 51 -13.52 0.94 4.76
CA GLY A 51 -14.51 0.97 3.69
C GLY A 51 -14.42 2.27 2.88
N GLU A 52 -14.38 3.42 3.54
CA GLU A 52 -14.37 4.74 2.87
C GLU A 52 -13.16 4.93 1.95
N TYR A 53 -12.00 4.40 2.33
CA TYR A 53 -10.75 4.54 1.58
C TYR A 53 -10.84 4.03 0.13
N PHE A 54 -11.58 2.94 -0.14
CA PHE A 54 -11.70 2.38 -1.49
C PHE A 54 -12.74 3.09 -2.37
N HIS A 55 -13.60 3.93 -1.80
CA HIS A 55 -14.70 4.58 -2.54
C HIS A 55 -14.30 5.85 -3.29
N SER A 56 -13.10 6.37 -3.04
CA SER A 56 -12.64 7.60 -3.66
C SER A 56 -11.15 7.56 -3.94
N ALA A 57 -10.77 7.62 -5.21
CA ALA A 57 -9.38 7.74 -5.63
C ALA A 57 -8.69 8.98 -5.03
N GLN A 58 -9.45 10.07 -4.82
CA GLN A 58 -8.93 11.27 -4.17
C GLN A 58 -8.65 11.00 -2.68
N LEU A 59 -9.60 10.41 -1.96
CA LEU A 59 -9.41 10.08 -0.54
C LEU A 59 -8.24 9.09 -0.37
N MET A 60 -8.16 8.10 -1.24
CA MET A 60 -7.07 7.13 -1.31
C MET A 60 -5.71 7.81 -1.45
N LEU A 61 -5.56 8.68 -2.47
CA LEU A 61 -4.33 9.43 -2.71
C LEU A 61 -3.96 10.31 -1.51
N GLU A 62 -4.90 11.11 -1.00
CA GLU A 62 -4.65 12.00 0.13
C GLU A 62 -4.23 11.23 1.38
N THR A 63 -4.85 10.07 1.63
CA THR A 63 -4.55 9.23 2.78
C THR A 63 -3.19 8.55 2.64
N GLN A 64 -2.87 8.00 1.47
CA GLN A 64 -1.55 7.41 1.22
C GLN A 64 -0.42 8.44 1.40
N LEU A 65 -0.60 9.67 0.93
CA LEU A 65 0.42 10.70 1.12
C LEU A 65 0.60 11.07 2.60
N ARG A 66 -0.49 11.14 3.38
CA ARG A 66 -0.41 11.32 4.84
C ARG A 66 0.27 10.13 5.53
N ALA A 67 0.01 8.91 5.07
CA ALA A 67 0.65 7.70 5.58
C ALA A 67 2.15 7.71 5.29
N ARG A 68 2.58 8.12 4.08
CA ARG A 68 3.99 8.26 3.73
C ARG A 68 4.70 9.29 4.59
N ARG A 69 4.08 10.44 4.81
CA ARG A 69 4.59 11.44 5.75
C ARG A 69 4.77 10.85 7.16
N TRP A 70 3.71 10.25 7.71
CA TRP A 70 3.75 9.64 9.04
C TRP A 70 4.86 8.60 9.16
N LEU A 71 5.03 7.75 8.15
CA LEU A 71 6.02 6.69 8.14
C LEU A 71 7.45 7.24 8.11
N LEU A 72 7.71 8.24 7.25
CA LEU A 72 9.02 8.89 7.14
C LEU A 72 9.43 9.64 8.42
N GLU A 73 8.46 10.25 9.12
CA GLU A 73 8.68 11.07 10.32
C GLU A 73 8.71 10.23 11.61
N THR A 74 7.96 9.13 11.68
CA THR A 74 7.71 8.41 12.95
C THR A 74 8.43 7.08 13.06
N ILE A 75 8.70 6.40 11.94
CA ILE A 75 9.23 5.04 11.94
C ILE A 75 10.71 5.07 11.58
N VAL A 76 11.56 4.62 12.52
CA VAL A 76 12.99 4.42 12.27
C VAL A 76 13.16 3.28 11.26
N SER A 77 13.45 3.64 10.02
CA SER A 77 13.58 2.71 8.90
C SER A 77 14.43 3.32 7.78
N ASP A 78 14.70 2.53 6.74
CA ASP A 78 15.32 2.99 5.50
C ASP A 78 14.29 3.40 4.44
N GLU A 79 13.00 3.54 4.74
CA GLU A 79 12.05 4.08 3.74
C GLU A 79 12.53 5.44 3.23
N SER A 80 12.55 5.57 1.90
CA SER A 80 13.06 6.75 1.20
C SER A 80 12.14 7.23 0.07
N SER A 81 10.97 6.60 -0.12
CA SER A 81 10.07 6.90 -1.23
C SER A 81 8.74 7.51 -0.77
N LEU A 82 8.17 8.34 -1.63
CA LEU A 82 6.81 8.87 -1.50
C LEU A 82 5.83 8.12 -2.43
N SER A 83 6.12 6.84 -2.69
CA SER A 83 5.37 6.05 -3.66
C SER A 83 3.92 5.89 -3.24
N VAL A 84 3.01 6.21 -4.17
CA VAL A 84 1.56 5.98 -4.06
C VAL A 84 1.12 5.11 -5.22
N TYR A 85 0.07 4.32 -5.05
CA TYR A 85 -0.45 3.45 -6.09
C TYR A 85 -1.98 3.31 -5.97
N PRO A 86 -2.70 3.01 -7.07
CA PRO A 86 -4.11 2.65 -6.99
C PRO A 86 -4.25 1.35 -6.19
N ASP A 87 -4.68 1.48 -4.94
CA ASP A 87 -4.69 0.37 -4.00
C ASP A 87 -6.03 -0.36 -4.04
N LEU A 88 -5.97 -1.57 -4.58
CA LEU A 88 -7.08 -2.51 -4.66
C LEU A 88 -6.83 -3.73 -3.76
N CYS A 89 -5.90 -3.61 -2.81
CA CYS A 89 -5.37 -4.72 -2.01
C CYS A 89 -4.91 -5.88 -2.91
N HIS A 90 -5.47 -7.07 -2.71
CA HIS A 90 -5.18 -8.28 -3.48
C HIS A 90 -6.42 -8.75 -4.26
N HIS A 91 -7.30 -7.81 -4.62
CA HIS A 91 -8.60 -8.11 -5.22
C HIS A 91 -8.78 -7.54 -6.62
N ASP A 92 -7.79 -6.82 -7.16
CA ASP A 92 -7.82 -6.29 -8.53
C ASP A 92 -7.99 -7.38 -9.58
N GLU A 93 -7.20 -8.45 -9.50
CA GLU A 93 -7.24 -9.56 -10.44
C GLU A 93 -8.57 -10.32 -10.32
N ALA A 94 -8.99 -10.62 -9.09
CA ALA A 94 -10.26 -11.30 -8.83
C ALA A 94 -11.45 -10.48 -9.33
N TRP A 95 -11.46 -9.18 -9.05
CA TRP A 95 -12.49 -8.26 -9.50
C TRP A 95 -12.50 -8.14 -11.03
N ALA A 96 -11.33 -8.05 -11.67
CA ALA A 96 -11.21 -8.02 -13.13
C ALA A 96 -11.73 -9.31 -13.79
N LEU A 97 -11.55 -10.45 -13.12
CA LEU A 97 -12.07 -11.77 -13.56
C LEU A 97 -13.56 -11.98 -13.22
N GLY A 98 -14.25 -10.97 -12.69
CA GLY A 98 -15.69 -10.99 -12.46
C GLY A 98 -16.12 -11.52 -11.09
N CYS A 99 -15.20 -11.63 -10.11
CA CYS A 99 -15.59 -11.84 -8.73
C CYS A 99 -16.32 -10.61 -8.18
N GLU A 100 -17.35 -10.85 -7.38
CA GLU A 100 -17.98 -9.80 -6.58
C GLU A 100 -17.11 -9.55 -5.34
N VAL A 101 -16.73 -8.30 -5.12
CA VAL A 101 -15.89 -7.90 -3.98
C VAL A 101 -16.67 -6.94 -3.10
N ASN A 102 -16.70 -7.23 -1.80
CA ASN A 102 -17.21 -6.29 -0.81
C ASN A 102 -16.10 -5.32 -0.42
N TRP A 103 -16.25 -4.06 -0.82
CA TRP A 103 -15.31 -2.98 -0.48
C TRP A 103 -15.72 -2.20 0.77
N ASP A 104 -16.94 -2.40 1.28
CA ASP A 104 -17.54 -1.67 2.41
C ASP A 104 -17.18 -2.26 3.78
N ASP A 105 -16.25 -3.19 3.83
CA ASP A 105 -15.82 -3.85 5.06
C ASP A 105 -14.73 -3.04 5.78
N ASP A 106 -14.98 -2.76 7.07
CA ASP A 106 -14.06 -1.96 7.90
C ASP A 106 -12.82 -2.76 8.37
N LEU A 107 -12.80 -4.08 8.18
CA LEU A 107 -11.65 -4.94 8.50
C LEU A 107 -10.75 -5.16 7.28
N GLN A 108 -11.34 -5.63 6.18
CA GLN A 108 -10.66 -5.84 4.90
C GLN A 108 -11.68 -6.18 3.80
N PRO A 109 -11.48 -5.76 2.54
CA PRO A 109 -12.26 -6.25 1.43
C PRO A 109 -12.17 -7.78 1.31
N TRP A 110 -13.21 -8.38 0.76
CA TRP A 110 -13.28 -9.83 0.57
C TRP A 110 -14.15 -10.20 -0.62
N ILE A 111 -13.88 -11.38 -1.18
CA ILE A 111 -14.63 -11.92 -2.31
C ILE A 111 -15.96 -12.48 -1.79
N VAL A 112 -17.05 -11.86 -2.20
CA VAL A 112 -18.42 -12.29 -1.88
C VAL A 112 -18.80 -13.52 -2.67
N SER A 113 -18.49 -13.51 -3.97
CA SER A 113 -18.80 -14.60 -4.88
C SER A 113 -17.77 -14.70 -5.99
N HIS A 114 -17.56 -15.91 -6.51
CA HIS A 114 -16.66 -16.19 -7.62
C HIS A 114 -17.43 -16.86 -8.78
N PRO A 115 -17.15 -16.48 -10.04
CA PRO A 115 -17.90 -16.99 -11.19
C PRO A 115 -17.56 -18.43 -11.57
N VAL A 116 -16.43 -18.96 -11.10
CA VAL A 116 -15.93 -20.31 -11.46
C VAL A 116 -16.41 -21.35 -10.45
N GLN A 117 -17.47 -22.10 -10.74
CA GLN A 117 -17.96 -23.16 -9.84
C GLN A 117 -17.45 -24.54 -10.27
N ASP A 118 -17.26 -24.74 -11.58
CA ASP A 118 -16.63 -25.92 -12.14
C ASP A 118 -15.78 -25.59 -13.38
N GLU A 119 -15.13 -26.61 -13.94
CA GLU A 119 -14.21 -26.47 -15.07
C GLU A 119 -14.84 -25.78 -16.30
N ARG A 120 -16.15 -25.93 -16.52
CA ARG A 120 -16.85 -25.35 -17.67
C ARG A 120 -16.95 -23.83 -17.58
N ASP A 121 -16.87 -23.27 -16.38
CA ASP A 121 -16.92 -21.82 -16.17
C ASP A 121 -15.59 -21.14 -16.53
N LEU A 122 -14.49 -21.90 -16.62
CA LEU A 122 -13.19 -21.36 -17.03
C LEU A 122 -13.23 -20.81 -18.47
N GLU A 123 -14.04 -21.40 -19.35
CA GLU A 123 -14.25 -20.93 -20.72
C GLU A 123 -14.91 -19.53 -20.79
N ARG A 124 -15.49 -19.06 -19.69
CA ARG A 124 -16.24 -17.80 -19.59
C ARG A 124 -15.46 -16.68 -18.92
N LEU A 125 -14.29 -16.98 -18.35
CA LEU A 125 -13.37 -15.97 -17.83
C LEU A 125 -12.91 -15.09 -19.00
N ARG A 126 -12.99 -13.76 -18.81
CA ARG A 126 -12.62 -12.76 -19.83
C ARG A 126 -11.21 -12.25 -19.63
#